data_AF-A0A962MPC7-F1
#
_entry.id   AF-A0A962MPC7-F1
#
_cell.length_a   1.000
_cell.length_b   1.000
_cell.length_c   1.000
_cell.angle_alpha   90.00
_cell.angle_beta   90.00
_cell.angle_gamma   90.00
#
_symmetry.space_group_name_H-M   'P 1'
#
loop_
_entity.id
_entity.type
_entity.pdbx_description
1 polymer ?
#
loop_
_entity_poly.entity_id
_entity_poly.type
_entity_poly.pdbx_seq_one_letter_code
_entity_poly.pdbx_strand_id
1 'polypeptide(L)' 'MDSTPNIAKIGALLGDNTRARMLSTLMHGKALTASELAREAGVTAQTATSHLAKLE' A
#
# COMPACT_ATOMS: atom_id res chain seq x y z
N MET A 1 -10.87 23.47 10.87
CA MET A 1 -9.98 22.46 10.27
C MET A 1 -10.66 22.01 9.01
N ASP A 2 -10.07 22.25 7.84
CA ASP A 2 -10.63 21.72 6.59
C ASP A 2 -10.59 20.19 6.67
N SER A 3 -11.78 19.59 6.79
CA SER A 3 -11.97 18.14 6.86
C SER A 3 -11.89 17.48 5.48
N THR A 4 -11.63 18.26 4.43
CA THR A 4 -11.50 17.77 3.07
C THR A 4 -10.22 16.92 2.96
N PRO A 5 -10.31 15.65 2.56
CA PRO A 5 -9.14 14.82 2.34
C PRO A 5 -8.18 15.47 1.35
N ASN A 6 -6.88 15.47 1.66
CA ASN A 6 -5.87 15.93 0.73
C ASN A 6 -5.70 14.89 -0.39
N ILE A 7 -6.49 15.05 -1.45
CA ILE A 7 -6.52 14.13 -2.60
C ILE A 7 -5.14 14.05 -3.29
N ALA A 8 -4.38 15.15 -3.34
CA ALA A 8 -3.04 15.14 -3.91
C ALA A 8 -2.08 14.24 -3.13
N LYS A 9 -2.12 14.29 -1.79
CA LYS A 9 -1.33 13.41 -0.92
C LYS A 9 -1.73 11.94 -1.10
N ILE A 10 -3.04 11.66 -1.12
CA ILE A 10 -3.57 10.31 -1.33
C ILE A 10 -3.13 9.77 -2.69
N GLY A 11 -3.27 10.57 -3.76
CA GLY A 11 -2.84 10.20 -5.11
C GLY A 11 -1.35 9.90 -5.20
N ALA A 12 -0.50 10.69 -4.54
CA ALA A 12 0.94 10.45 -4.49
C ALA A 12 1.28 9.11 -3.78
N LEU A 13 0.51 8.74 -2.75
CA LEU A 13 0.66 7.44 -2.10
C LEU A 13 0.16 6.30 -3.01
N LEU A 14 -1.01 6.40 -3.63
CA LEU A 14 -1.52 5.32 -4.48
C LEU A 14 -0.77 5.15 -5.82
N GLY A 15 -0.17 6.22 -6.37
CA GLY A 15 0.43 6.22 -7.71
C GLY A 15 1.68 5.36 -7.89
N ASP A 16 2.17 4.70 -6.84
CA ASP A 16 3.28 3.76 -6.88
C ASP A 16 2.78 2.35 -7.20
N ASN A 17 3.36 1.71 -8.22
CA ASN A 17 2.88 0.42 -8.72
C ASN A 17 2.88 -0.67 -7.62
N THR A 18 3.91 -0.71 -6.78
CA THR A 18 4.01 -1.68 -5.68
C THR A 18 2.90 -1.44 -4.65
N ARG A 19 2.68 -0.19 -4.21
CA ARG A 19 1.59 0.13 -3.27
C ARG A 19 0.22 -0.15 -3.88
N ALA A 20 0.00 0.18 -5.15
CA ALA A 20 -1.25 -0.10 -5.84
C ALA A 20 -1.55 -1.61 -5.88
N ARG A 21 -0.55 -2.46 -6.14
CA ARG A 21 -0.71 -3.92 -6.10
C ARG A 21 -1.02 -4.42 -4.70
N MET A 22 -0.26 -3.98 -3.68
CA MET A 22 -0.50 -4.37 -2.29
C MET A 22 -1.89 -3.98 -1.81
N LEU A 23 -2.33 -2.75 -2.09
CA LEU A 23 -3.67 -2.26 -1.75
C LEU A 23 -4.76 -3.02 -2.49
N SER A 24 -4.59 -3.29 -3.79
CA SER A 24 -5.52 -4.12 -4.56
C SER A 24 -5.65 -5.51 -3.95
N THR A 25 -4.55 -6.12 -3.51
CA THR A 25 -4.58 -7.42 -2.82
C THR A 25 -5.39 -7.34 -1.52
N LEU A 26 -5.20 -6.31 -0.71
CA LEU A 26 -5.96 -6.11 0.54
C LEU A 26 -7.45 -5.86 0.31
N MET A 27 -7.83 -5.20 -0.79
CA MET A 27 -9.24 -4.97 -1.15
C MET A 27 -10.03 -6.26 -1.37
N HIS A 28 -9.38 -7.41 -1.57
CA HIS A 28 -10.04 -8.72 -1.60
C HIS A 28 -10.50 -9.21 -0.21
N GLY A 29 -10.27 -8.43 0.85
CA GLY A 29 -10.80 -8.71 2.20
C GLY A 29 -10.02 -9.75 3.00
N LYS A 30 -8.83 -10.15 2.52
CA LYS A 30 -7.95 -11.08 3.25
C LYS A 30 -6.98 -10.30 4.12
N ALA A 31 -6.87 -10.69 5.39
CA ALA A 31 -5.76 -10.28 6.23
C ALA A 31 -4.49 -10.98 5.73
N LEU A 32 -3.52 -10.20 5.26
CA LEU A 32 -2.26 -10.70 4.72
C LEU A 32 -1.10 -10.15 5.54
N THR A 33 -0.11 -11.00 5.77
CA THR A 33 1.19 -10.60 6.32
C THR A 33 1.98 -9.78 5.31
N ALA A 34 2.97 -9.02 5.79
CA ALA A 34 3.87 -8.26 4.91
C ALA A 34 4.60 -9.17 3.88
N SER A 35 4.97 -10.39 4.27
CA SER A 35 5.60 -11.36 3.39
C SER A 35 4.67 -11.89 2.31
N GLU A 36 3.39 -12.09 2.61
CA GLU A 36 2.39 -12.49 1.62
C GLU A 36 2.12 -11.37 0.63
N LEU A 37 1.99 -10.12 1.11
CA LEU A 37 1.86 -8.95 0.23
C LEU A 37 3.10 -8.77 -0.66
N ALA A 38 4.29 -8.98 -0.11
CA ALA A 38 5.53 -8.94 -0.86
C ALA A 38 5.55 -9.96 -2.00
N ARG A 39 5.07 -11.19 -1.73
CA ARG A 39 4.94 -12.25 -2.74
C ARG A 39 3.98 -11.84 -3.87
N GLU A 40 2.82 -11.28 -3.55
CA GLU A 40 1.84 -10.84 -4.55
C GLU A 40 2.32 -9.61 -5.35
N ALA A 41 3.10 -8.74 -4.73
CA ALA A 41 3.66 -7.55 -5.37
C ALA A 41 4.98 -7.79 -6.10
N GLY A 42 5.59 -8.98 -5.97
CA GLY A 42 6.88 -9.32 -6.59
C GLY A 42 8.07 -8.57 -6.00
N VAL A 43 8.05 -8.27 -4.70
CA VAL A 43 9.11 -7.55 -3.97
C VAL A 43 9.58 -8.34 -2.75
N THR A 44 10.64 -7.88 -2.09
CA THR A 44 11.08 -8.45 -0.81
C THR A 44 10.16 -8.01 0.33
N ALA A 45 10.13 -8.78 1.43
CA ALA A 45 9.38 -8.39 2.63
C ALA A 45 9.86 -7.03 3.20
N GLN A 46 11.17 -6.76 3.16
CA GLN A 46 11.73 -5.46 3.58
C GLN A 46 11.20 -4.30 2.73
N THR A 47 11.14 -4.48 1.41
CA THR A 47 10.57 -3.48 0.50
C THR A 47 9.08 -3.27 0.80
N ALA A 48 8.30 -4.35 0.94
CA ALA A 48 6.89 -4.27 1.29
C ALA A 48 6.65 -3.48 2.60
N THR A 49 7.40 -3.78 3.67
CA THR A 49 7.32 -3.02 4.93
C THR A 49 7.61 -1.53 4.74
N SER A 50 8.62 -1.18 3.94
CA SER A 50 8.97 0.21 3.64
C SER A 50 7.85 0.94 2.88
N HIS A 51 7.09 0.23 2.04
CA HIS A 51 5.91 0.76 1.37
C HIS A 51 4.71 0.90 2.31
N LEU A 52 4.48 -0.06 3.21
CA LEU A 52 3.41 0.00 4.23
C LEU A 52 3.62 1.16 5.20
N ALA A 53 4.85 1.40 5.63
CA ALA A 53 5.19 2.53 6.52
C ALA A 53 4.87 3.91 5.93
N LYS A 54 4.64 4.03 4.61
CA LYS A 54 4.19 5.28 3.96
C LYS A 54 2.68 5.44 3.94
N LEU A 55 1.94 4.37 4.24
CA LEU A 55 0.48 4.31 4.22
C LEU A 55 -0.14 4.49 5.62
N GLU A 56 0.66 4.34 6.67
CA GLU A 56 0.34 4.78 8.04
C GLU A 56 0.42 6.32 8.16
#